data_AF-A0A923XSN2-F1
#
_entry.id   AF-A0A923XSN2-F1
#
_cell.length_a   1.000
_cell.length_b   1.000
_cell.length_c   1.000
_cell.angle_alpha   90.00
_cell.angle_beta   90.00
_cell.angle_gamma   90.00
#
_symmetry.space_group_name_H-M   'P 1'
#
loop_
_entity.id
_entity.type
_entity.pdbx_description
1 polymer ?
#
loop_
_entity_poly.entity_id
_entity_poly.type
_entity_poly.pdbx_seq_one_letter_code
_entity_poly.pdbx_strand_id
1 'polypeptide(L)'
;MSKSKVQKISLDTDITRYGLLIVGVICLGIIFFSIFMIYISTPPERIYAARVNGNPITLDEYNKSVERMKSQYGQMLKVDFNSPQGQTMLDGIKKNMLDGLVNKEIMFEAAKKMNVSVTPTEVEDEIDAIKKKSFSGDDKLFNDTLRLNRTTLGQLRESVAKDKTVEKVKKAVIDERVKIS
;
A
#
# COMPACT_ATOMS: atom_id res chain seq x y z
N MET A 1 -29.32 -35.40 72.17
CA MET A 1 -28.36 -35.89 71.15
C MET A 1 -28.92 -35.60 69.77
N SER A 2 -28.44 -34.56 69.08
CA SER A 2 -28.82 -34.24 67.70
C SER A 2 -27.66 -34.58 66.78
N LYS A 3 -27.87 -35.50 65.83
CA LYS A 3 -26.84 -35.89 64.85
C LYS A 3 -26.83 -34.86 63.71
N SER A 4 -25.73 -34.12 63.62
CA SER A 4 -25.42 -33.24 62.49
C SER A 4 -25.29 -34.07 61.20
N LYS A 5 -26.22 -33.86 60.25
CA LYS A 5 -26.05 -34.30 58.86
C LYS A 5 -25.17 -33.27 58.18
N VAL A 6 -23.89 -33.59 58.04
CA VAL A 6 -22.96 -32.83 57.21
C VAL A 6 -23.44 -32.94 55.76
N GLN A 7 -24.04 -31.87 55.26
CA GLN A 7 -24.36 -31.70 53.85
C GLN A 7 -23.03 -31.42 53.14
N LYS A 8 -22.37 -32.47 52.61
CA LYS A 8 -21.27 -32.31 51.66
C LYS A 8 -21.85 -31.71 50.38
N ILE A 9 -21.92 -30.39 50.34
CA ILE A 9 -22.28 -29.62 49.16
C ILE A 9 -21.32 -30.03 48.04
N SER A 10 -21.86 -30.21 46.84
CA SER A 10 -21.29 -30.66 45.56
C SER A 10 -20.12 -29.81 45.01
N LEU A 11 -19.25 -29.30 45.87
CA LEU A 11 -18.20 -28.34 45.56
C LEU A 11 -17.21 -28.85 44.50
N ASP A 12 -17.01 -30.17 44.44
CA ASP A 12 -16.06 -30.82 43.52
C ASP A 12 -16.56 -30.83 42.06
N THR A 13 -17.88 -30.93 41.85
CA THR A 13 -18.48 -31.01 40.50
C THR A 13 -18.58 -29.63 39.84
N ASP A 14 -18.77 -28.57 40.63
CA ASP A 14 -18.85 -27.21 40.10
C ASP A 14 -17.44 -26.68 39.75
N ILE A 15 -16.42 -26.93 40.59
CA ILE A 15 -15.03 -26.54 40.31
C ILE A 15 -14.49 -27.24 39.05
N THR A 16 -14.76 -28.54 38.88
CA THR A 16 -14.37 -29.28 37.67
C THR A 16 -15.09 -28.77 36.41
N ARG A 17 -16.37 -28.39 36.51
CA ARG A 17 -17.13 -27.77 35.42
C ARG A 17 -16.61 -26.39 35.02
N TYR A 18 -16.33 -25.51 35.99
CA TYR A 18 -15.75 -24.20 35.71
C TYR A 18 -14.33 -24.31 35.15
N GLY A 19 -13.53 -25.26 35.66
CA GLY A 19 -12.21 -25.56 35.11
C GLY A 19 -12.27 -25.98 33.64
N LEU A 20 -13.21 -26.84 33.28
CA LEU A 20 -13.42 -27.28 31.89
C LEU A 20 -13.88 -26.12 30.98
N LEU A 21 -14.76 -25.25 31.47
CA LEU A 21 -15.22 -24.07 30.72
C LEU A 21 -14.09 -23.06 30.50
N ILE A 22 -13.26 -22.80 31.50
CA ILE A 22 -12.11 -21.89 31.40
C ILE A 22 -11.09 -22.43 30.40
N VAL A 23 -10.76 -23.72 30.46
CA VAL A 23 -9.86 -24.36 29.49
C VAL A 23 -10.42 -24.26 28.07
N GLY A 24 -11.74 -24.46 27.90
CA GLY A 24 -12.41 -24.30 26.61
C GLY A 24 -12.27 -22.88 26.03
N VAL A 25 -12.48 -21.84 26.85
CA VAL A 25 -12.34 -20.44 26.41
C VAL A 25 -10.89 -20.10 26.06
N ILE A 26 -9.92 -20.60 26.83
CA ILE A 26 -8.49 -20.39 26.54
C ILE A 26 -8.11 -21.09 25.22
N CYS A 27 -8.57 -22.32 25.00
CA CYS A 27 -8.36 -23.02 23.73
C CYS A 27 -8.96 -22.27 22.55
N LEU A 28 -10.18 -21.74 22.68
CA LEU A 28 -10.81 -20.92 21.64
C LEU A 28 -10.04 -19.63 21.37
N GLY A 29 -9.52 -18.98 22.41
CA GLY A 29 -8.65 -17.80 22.28
C GLY A 29 -7.35 -18.10 21.55
N ILE A 30 -6.70 -19.24 21.83
CA ILE A 30 -5.48 -19.69 21.14
C ILE A 30 -5.78 -20.02 19.68
N ILE A 31 -6.89 -20.70 19.38
CA ILE A 31 -7.31 -21.01 18.02
C ILE A 31 -7.58 -19.73 17.23
N PHE A 32 -8.32 -18.79 17.83
CA PHE A 32 -8.59 -17.48 17.22
C PHE A 32 -7.31 -16.69 16.97
N PHE A 33 -6.41 -16.64 17.95
CA PHE A 33 -5.12 -15.96 17.81
C PHE A 33 -4.23 -16.62 16.76
N SER A 34 -4.24 -17.96 16.67
CA SER A 34 -3.48 -18.72 15.67
C SER A 34 -4.00 -18.47 14.26
N ILE A 35 -5.33 -18.45 14.07
CA ILE A 35 -5.96 -18.12 12.78
C ILE A 35 -5.67 -16.67 12.40
N PHE A 36 -5.76 -15.74 13.36
CA PHE A 36 -5.42 -14.33 13.16
C PHE A 36 -3.95 -14.14 12.78
N MET A 37 -3.03 -14.88 13.43
CA MET A 37 -1.61 -14.89 13.09
C MET A 37 -1.35 -15.44 11.68
N ILE A 38 -2.02 -16.51 11.28
CA ILE A 38 -1.90 -17.07 9.92
C ILE A 38 -2.42 -16.06 8.87
N TYR A 39 -3.53 -15.37 9.17
CA TYR A 39 -4.08 -14.34 8.28
C TYR A 39 -3.12 -13.15 8.09
N ILE A 40 -2.41 -12.73 9.14
CA ILE A 40 -1.40 -11.67 9.04
C ILE A 40 -0.11 -12.16 8.36
N SER A 41 0.25 -13.43 8.56
CA SER A 41 1.54 -13.99 8.11
C SER A 41 1.49 -14.57 6.70
N THR A 42 0.32 -14.74 6.09
CA THR A 42 0.22 -15.22 4.71
C THR A 42 0.46 -14.04 3.76
N PRO A 43 1.62 -13.97 3.08
CA PRO A 43 1.80 -12.97 2.05
C PRO A 43 0.73 -13.22 0.97
N PRO A 44 0.02 -12.17 0.50
CA PRO A 44 -1.00 -12.35 -0.51
C PRO A 44 -0.37 -13.07 -1.71
N GLU A 45 -1.06 -14.10 -2.21
CA GLU A 45 -0.70 -14.76 -3.45
C GLU A 45 -0.46 -13.67 -4.50
N ARG A 46 0.69 -13.71 -5.18
CA ARG A 46 1.11 -12.61 -6.06
C ARG A 46 0.26 -12.62 -7.34
N ILE A 47 -0.96 -12.12 -7.24
CA ILE A 47 -1.85 -11.91 -8.38
C ILE A 47 -1.31 -10.72 -9.17
N TYR A 48 -1.18 -10.90 -10.48
CA TYR A 48 -0.60 -9.90 -11.38
C TYR A 48 -1.68 -9.26 -12.23
N ALA A 49 -1.63 -7.93 -12.38
CA ALA A 49 -2.47 -7.21 -13.33
C ALA A 49 -1.89 -7.27 -14.75
N ALA A 50 -0.55 -7.26 -14.87
CA ALA A 50 0.16 -7.38 -16.14
C ALA A 50 1.61 -7.85 -15.91
N ARG A 51 2.29 -8.21 -17.00
CA ARG A 51 3.74 -8.46 -17.03
C ARG A 51 4.36 -7.72 -18.20
N VAL A 52 5.44 -7.00 -17.95
CA VAL A 52 6.21 -6.26 -18.97
C VAL A 52 7.59 -6.91 -19.07
N ASN A 53 7.89 -7.57 -20.19
CA ASN A 53 9.13 -8.33 -20.42
C ASN A 53 9.60 -9.20 -19.23
N GLY A 54 8.65 -9.80 -18.51
CA GLY A 54 8.92 -10.65 -17.34
C GLY A 54 8.86 -9.94 -15.99
N ASN A 55 8.88 -8.60 -15.96
CA ASN A 55 8.67 -7.82 -14.75
C ASN A 55 7.17 -7.73 -14.41
N PRO A 56 6.75 -8.15 -13.20
CA PRO A 56 5.33 -8.19 -12.83
C PRO A 56 4.82 -6.83 -12.35
N ILE A 57 3.64 -6.44 -12.83
CA ILE A 57 2.81 -5.41 -12.21
C ILE A 57 1.79 -6.11 -11.33
N THR A 58 1.87 -5.87 -10.01
CA THR A 58 1.00 -6.55 -9.04
C THR A 58 -0.43 -6.01 -9.10
N LEU A 59 -1.40 -6.87 -8.82
CA LEU A 59 -2.80 -6.47 -8.74
C LEU A 59 -3.04 -5.47 -7.61
N ASP A 60 -2.32 -5.58 -6.50
CA ASP A 60 -2.39 -4.64 -5.38
C ASP A 60 -1.95 -3.23 -5.78
N GLU A 61 -0.82 -3.10 -6.50
CA GLU A 61 -0.35 -1.80 -7.00
C GLU A 61 -1.35 -1.17 -7.97
N TYR A 62 -1.89 -1.97 -8.89
CA TYR A 62 -2.92 -1.54 -9.81
C TYR A 62 -4.21 -1.09 -9.09
N ASN A 63 -4.71 -1.87 -8.13
CA ASN A 63 -5.92 -1.51 -7.39
C ASN A 63 -5.71 -0.23 -6.57
N LYS A 64 -4.53 -0.07 -5.96
CA LYS A 64 -4.18 1.15 -5.22
C LYS A 64 -4.10 2.37 -6.12
N SER A 65 -3.59 2.24 -7.35
CA SER A 65 -3.53 3.37 -8.29
C SER A 65 -4.93 3.75 -8.80
N VAL A 66 -5.76 2.76 -9.12
CA VAL A 66 -7.16 2.96 -9.51
C VAL A 66 -7.96 3.64 -8.41
N GLU A 67 -7.91 3.13 -7.17
CA GLU A 67 -8.68 3.71 -6.06
C GLU A 67 -8.21 5.12 -5.71
N ARG A 68 -6.90 5.40 -5.78
CA ARG A 68 -6.38 6.76 -5.59
C ARG A 68 -6.96 7.72 -6.63
N MET A 69 -6.91 7.34 -7.91
CA MET A 69 -7.39 8.17 -9.01
C MET A 69 -8.92 8.35 -8.95
N LYS A 70 -9.64 7.26 -8.68
CA LYS A 70 -11.09 7.28 -8.47
C LYS A 70 -11.48 8.20 -7.31
N SER A 71 -10.79 8.12 -6.18
CA SER A 71 -11.04 9.00 -5.03
C SER A 71 -10.77 10.47 -5.37
N GLN A 72 -9.69 10.76 -6.09
CA GLN A 72 -9.37 12.11 -6.55
C GLN A 72 -10.46 12.68 -7.46
N TYR A 73 -10.87 11.95 -8.50
CA TYR A 73 -11.94 12.39 -9.39
C TYR A 73 -13.30 12.46 -8.70
N GLY A 74 -13.61 11.52 -7.81
CA GLY A 74 -14.83 11.53 -7.01
C GLY A 74 -14.94 12.78 -6.14
N GLN A 75 -13.85 13.19 -5.51
CA GLN A 75 -13.81 14.41 -4.69
C GLN A 75 -13.83 15.69 -5.54
N MET A 76 -13.05 15.74 -6.63
CA MET A 76 -12.88 16.94 -7.45
C MET A 76 -14.10 17.22 -8.33
N LEU A 77 -14.66 16.18 -8.97
CA LEU A 77 -15.74 16.29 -9.95
C LEU A 77 -17.10 15.85 -9.39
N LYS A 78 -17.17 15.38 -8.14
CA LYS A 78 -18.38 14.87 -7.48
C LYS A 78 -19.08 13.77 -8.30
N VAL A 79 -18.29 12.88 -8.89
CA VAL A 79 -18.78 11.80 -9.76
C VAL A 79 -19.39 10.67 -8.93
N ASP A 80 -20.61 10.27 -9.28
CA ASP A 80 -21.19 9.01 -8.82
C ASP A 80 -20.78 7.86 -9.75
N PHE A 81 -19.85 7.04 -9.28
CA PHE A 81 -19.34 5.88 -10.02
C PHE A 81 -20.37 4.75 -10.19
N ASN A 82 -21.54 4.82 -9.55
CA ASN A 82 -22.62 3.84 -9.76
C ASN A 82 -23.53 4.20 -10.96
N SER A 83 -23.46 5.43 -11.45
CA SER A 83 -24.18 5.86 -12.65
C SER A 83 -23.55 5.29 -13.94
N PRO A 84 -24.30 5.17 -15.05
CA PRO A 84 -23.74 4.74 -16.34
C PRO A 84 -22.54 5.60 -16.80
N GLN A 85 -22.62 6.90 -16.58
CA GLN A 85 -21.54 7.86 -16.89
C GLN A 85 -20.33 7.63 -15.99
N GLY A 86 -20.57 7.42 -14.69
CA GLY A 86 -19.53 7.09 -13.71
C GLY A 86 -18.81 5.78 -14.01
N GLN A 87 -19.52 4.74 -14.47
CA GLN A 87 -18.91 3.48 -14.88
C GLN A 87 -18.03 3.63 -16.12
N THR A 88 -18.50 4.37 -17.14
CA THR A 88 -17.68 4.71 -18.30
C THR A 88 -16.39 5.42 -17.90
N MET A 89 -16.48 6.37 -16.97
CA MET A 89 -15.31 7.06 -16.44
C MET A 89 -14.39 6.12 -15.65
N LEU A 90 -14.95 5.23 -14.83
CA LEU A 90 -14.20 4.24 -14.06
C LEU A 90 -13.40 3.31 -14.98
N ASP A 91 -13.97 2.87 -16.09
CA ASP A 91 -13.27 2.04 -17.07
C ASP A 91 -12.12 2.80 -17.75
N GLY A 92 -12.33 4.09 -18.03
CA GLY A 92 -11.25 4.98 -18.48
C GLY A 92 -10.13 5.11 -17.44
N ILE A 93 -10.47 5.29 -16.16
CA ILE A 93 -9.50 5.34 -15.06
C ILE A 93 -8.71 4.04 -14.98
N LYS A 94 -9.39 2.89 -14.97
CA LYS A 94 -8.78 1.56 -14.93
C LYS A 94 -7.76 1.38 -16.05
N LYS A 95 -8.16 1.66 -17.29
CA LYS A 95 -7.28 1.57 -18.46
C LYS A 95 -6.07 2.50 -18.32
N ASN A 96 -6.30 3.77 -18.01
CA ASN A 96 -5.22 4.75 -17.87
C ASN A 96 -4.21 4.37 -16.76
N MET A 97 -4.69 3.78 -15.66
CA MET A 97 -3.82 3.35 -14.57
C MET A 97 -2.98 2.12 -14.96
N LEU A 98 -3.57 1.17 -15.68
CA LEU A 98 -2.81 0.02 -16.20
C LEU A 98 -1.76 0.48 -17.20
N ASP A 99 -2.14 1.29 -18.19
CA ASP A 99 -1.25 1.81 -19.22
C ASP A 99 -0.12 2.65 -18.59
N GLY A 100 -0.44 3.45 -17.56
CA GLY A 100 0.54 4.22 -16.80
C GLY A 100 1.57 3.35 -16.08
N LEU A 101 1.13 2.26 -15.44
CA LEU A 101 2.02 1.31 -14.76
C LEU A 101 2.90 0.55 -15.76
N VAL A 102 2.33 0.12 -16.89
CA VAL A 102 3.07 -0.53 -17.98
C VAL A 102 4.15 0.40 -18.52
N ASN A 103 3.79 1.64 -18.86
CA ASN A 103 4.75 2.61 -19.36
C ASN A 103 5.85 2.92 -18.34
N LYS A 104 5.50 3.00 -17.05
CA LYS A 104 6.49 3.19 -15.99
C LYS A 104 7.49 2.04 -15.93
N GLU A 105 7.03 0.79 -16.04
CA GLU A 105 7.93 -0.37 -16.06
C GLU A 105 8.85 -0.38 -17.28
N ILE A 106 8.32 -0.04 -18.46
CA ILE A 106 9.13 0.12 -19.69
C ILE A 106 10.23 1.16 -19.49
N MET A 107 9.93 2.28 -18.83
CA MET A 107 10.95 3.31 -18.53
C MET A 107 12.01 2.81 -17.55
N PHE A 108 11.67 1.99 -16.56
CA PHE A 108 12.66 1.40 -15.66
C PHE A 108 13.53 0.35 -16.35
N GLU A 109 12.99 -0.42 -17.28
CA GLU A 109 13.79 -1.30 -18.13
C GLU A 109 14.75 -0.53 -19.02
N ALA A 110 14.28 0.57 -19.62
CA ALA A 110 15.13 1.47 -20.39
C ALA A 110 16.24 2.08 -19.51
N ALA A 111 15.92 2.50 -18.28
CA ALA A 111 16.91 2.99 -17.32
C ALA A 111 18.04 1.97 -17.10
N LYS A 112 17.67 0.71 -16.85
CA LYS A 112 18.63 -0.39 -16.67
C LYS A 112 19.50 -0.60 -17.91
N LYS A 113 18.90 -0.62 -19.11
CA LYS A 113 19.63 -0.80 -20.38
C LYS A 113 20.59 0.35 -20.69
N MET A 114 20.20 1.57 -20.33
CA MET A 114 20.98 2.79 -20.58
C MET A 114 21.95 3.12 -19.44
N ASN A 115 22.03 2.29 -18.39
CA ASN A 115 22.80 2.55 -17.16
C ASN A 115 22.47 3.92 -16.52
N VAL A 116 21.21 4.36 -16.63
CA VAL A 116 20.74 5.57 -15.97
C VAL A 116 20.44 5.25 -14.51
N SER A 117 21.14 5.94 -13.60
CA SER A 117 20.92 5.85 -12.16
C SER A 117 20.64 7.22 -11.56
N VAL A 118 19.93 7.22 -10.42
CA VAL A 118 19.68 8.41 -9.61
C VAL A 118 20.49 8.27 -8.33
N THR A 119 21.28 9.28 -8.02
CA THR A 119 22.09 9.34 -6.80
C THR A 119 21.26 9.79 -5.59
N PRO A 120 21.66 9.45 -4.36
CA PRO A 120 20.98 9.94 -3.16
C PRO A 120 20.95 11.48 -3.08
N THR A 121 22.03 12.16 -3.49
CA THR A 121 22.10 13.62 -3.54
C THR A 121 21.04 14.20 -4.46
N GLU A 122 20.87 13.63 -5.66
CA GLU A 122 19.82 14.04 -6.58
C GLU A 122 18.41 13.90 -5.98
N VAL A 123 18.18 12.93 -5.10
CA VAL A 123 16.89 12.76 -4.42
C VAL A 123 16.69 13.83 -3.35
N GLU A 124 17.70 14.08 -2.51
CA GLU A 124 17.60 15.12 -1.48
C GLU A 124 17.45 16.51 -2.09
N ASP A 125 18.17 16.81 -3.18
CA ASP A 125 18.06 18.09 -3.90
C ASP A 125 16.61 18.33 -4.40
N GLU A 126 15.96 17.28 -4.90
CA GLU A 126 14.58 17.38 -5.37
C GLU A 126 13.60 17.54 -4.20
N ILE A 127 13.82 16.85 -3.09
CA ILE A 127 13.01 17.03 -1.87
C ILE A 127 13.16 18.45 -1.33
N ASP A 128 14.38 19.00 -1.32
CA ASP A 128 14.63 20.38 -0.94
C ASP A 128 13.96 21.37 -1.90
N ALA A 129 13.95 21.08 -3.20
CA ALA A 129 13.21 21.87 -4.18
C ALA A 129 11.70 21.83 -3.93
N ILE A 130 11.13 20.65 -3.62
CA ILE A 130 9.73 20.48 -3.26
C ILE A 130 9.39 21.28 -1.99
N LYS A 131 10.21 21.18 -0.94
CA LYS A 131 10.04 21.96 0.30
C LYS A 131 10.01 23.47 0.02
N LYS A 132 10.95 23.98 -0.77
CA LYS A 132 11.00 25.40 -1.12
C LYS A 132 9.79 25.84 -1.95
N LYS A 133 9.40 25.06 -2.96
CA LYS A 133 8.33 25.44 -3.91
C LYS A 133 6.93 25.29 -3.34
N SER A 134 6.66 24.19 -2.64
CA SER A 134 5.30 23.82 -2.20
C SER A 134 5.02 24.18 -0.75
N PHE A 135 6.07 24.37 0.06
CA PHE A 135 5.95 24.61 1.50
C PHE A 135 6.68 25.88 1.95
N SER A 136 7.17 26.70 1.01
CA SER A 136 7.97 27.90 1.30
C SER A 136 9.18 27.65 2.20
N GLY A 137 9.69 26.41 2.23
CA GLY A 137 10.78 25.99 3.11
C GLY A 137 10.36 25.68 4.56
N ASP A 138 9.06 25.64 4.89
CA ASP A 138 8.57 25.29 6.22
C ASP A 138 8.62 23.76 6.46
N ASP A 139 9.64 23.33 7.21
CA ASP A 139 9.82 21.92 7.57
C ASP A 139 8.69 21.37 8.45
N LYS A 140 8.06 22.20 9.28
CA LYS A 140 6.96 21.75 10.13
C LYS A 140 5.74 21.46 9.26
N LEU A 141 5.38 22.37 8.36
CA LEU A 141 4.28 22.18 7.42
C LEU A 141 4.52 20.98 6.50
N PHE A 142 5.75 20.80 6.01
CA PHE A 142 6.13 19.65 5.20
C PHE A 142 5.94 18.32 5.97
N ASN A 143 6.49 18.22 7.19
CA ASN A 143 6.38 17.01 8.00
C ASN A 143 4.93 16.73 8.45
N ASP A 144 4.16 17.77 8.78
CA ASP A 144 2.74 17.65 9.10
C ASP A 144 1.96 17.13 7.88
N THR A 145 2.29 17.59 6.67
CA THR A 145 1.67 17.11 5.42
C THR A 145 2.00 15.64 5.14
N LEU A 146 3.25 15.21 5.36
CA LEU A 146 3.64 13.80 5.25
C LEU A 146 2.80 12.94 6.20
N ARG A 147 2.62 13.38 7.45
CA ARG A 147 1.81 12.67 8.45
C ARG A 147 0.33 12.62 8.04
N LEU A 148 -0.23 13.72 7.57
CA LEU A 148 -1.62 13.77 7.09
C LEU A 148 -1.85 12.81 5.91
N ASN A 149 -0.87 12.71 5.01
CA ASN A 149 -0.88 11.78 3.87
C ASN A 149 -0.44 10.36 4.24
N ARG A 150 -0.25 10.05 5.54
CA ARG A 150 0.21 8.75 6.05
C ARG A 150 1.44 8.20 5.31
N THR A 151 2.35 9.12 4.97
CA THR A 151 3.56 8.85 4.19
C THR A 151 4.78 9.21 5.02
N THR A 152 5.84 8.43 4.90
CA THR A 152 7.13 8.71 5.56
C THR A 152 8.10 9.41 4.61
N LEU A 153 9.13 10.06 5.16
CA LEU A 153 10.20 10.66 4.35
C LEU A 153 10.92 9.59 3.48
N GLY A 154 11.08 8.37 3.98
CA GLY A 154 11.64 7.25 3.21
C GLY A 154 10.79 6.86 2.00
N GLN A 155 9.47 6.78 2.17
CA GLN A 155 8.54 6.52 1.07
C GLN A 155 8.49 7.67 0.06
N LEU A 156 8.61 8.91 0.53
CA LEU A 156 8.76 10.07 -0.36
C LEU A 156 10.05 9.97 -1.16
N ARG A 157 11.20 9.70 -0.52
CA ARG A 157 12.49 9.51 -1.20
C ARG A 157 12.42 8.44 -2.28
N GLU A 158 11.80 7.30 -1.98
CA GLU A 158 11.61 6.23 -2.97
C GLU A 158 10.77 6.70 -4.16
N SER A 159 9.70 7.46 -3.90
CA SER A 159 8.83 8.02 -4.94
C SER A 159 9.58 9.02 -5.82
N VAL A 160 10.32 9.95 -5.19
CA VAL A 160 11.17 10.94 -5.89
C VAL A 160 12.26 10.25 -6.72
N ALA A 161 12.91 9.22 -6.19
CA ALA A 161 13.93 8.46 -6.92
C ALA A 161 13.34 7.79 -8.17
N LYS A 162 12.15 7.19 -8.04
CA LYS A 162 11.41 6.58 -9.17
C LYS A 162 11.06 7.62 -10.23
N ASP A 163 10.52 8.76 -9.83
CA ASP A 163 10.10 9.81 -10.76
C ASP A 163 11.30 10.46 -11.47
N LYS A 164 12.40 10.71 -10.73
CA LYS A 164 13.64 11.23 -11.30
C LYS A 164 14.32 10.25 -12.25
N THR A 165 14.22 8.95 -11.99
CA THR A 165 14.70 7.92 -12.93
C THR A 165 13.95 8.02 -14.25
N VAL A 166 12.62 8.09 -14.21
CA VAL A 166 11.79 8.24 -15.41
C VAL A 166 12.12 9.54 -16.15
N GLU A 167 12.32 10.65 -15.43
CA GLU A 167 12.72 11.92 -16.04
C GLU A 167 14.06 11.82 -16.76
N LYS A 168 15.08 11.23 -16.14
CA LYS A 168 16.41 11.06 -16.74
C LYS A 168 16.36 10.16 -17.98
N VAL A 169 15.58 9.08 -17.93
CA VAL A 169 15.37 8.21 -19.11
C VAL A 169 14.71 8.98 -20.25
N LYS A 170 13.64 9.74 -19.96
CA LYS A 170 12.97 10.55 -20.99
C LYS A 170 13.94 11.51 -21.67
N LYS A 171 14.75 12.23 -20.87
CA LYS A 171 15.80 13.13 -21.39
C LYS A 171 16.80 12.37 -22.28
N ALA A 172 17.33 11.25 -21.79
CA ALA A 172 18.31 10.47 -22.54
C ALA A 172 17.76 9.93 -23.87
N VAL A 173 16.50 9.46 -23.90
CA VAL A 173 15.83 8.99 -25.13
C VAL A 173 15.59 10.12 -26.12
N ILE A 174 15.22 11.32 -25.64
CA ILE A 174 15.04 12.50 -26.50
C ILE A 174 16.39 12.91 -27.11
N ASP A 175 17.44 12.99 -26.29
CA ASP A 175 18.78 13.39 -26.74
C ASP A 175 19.35 12.41 -27.77
N GLU A 176 19.06 11.11 -27.64
CA GLU A 176 19.43 10.10 -28.62
C GLU A 176 18.70 10.30 -29.95
N ARG A 177 17.38 10.55 -29.93
CA ARG A 177 16.60 10.81 -31.16
C ARG A 177 17.03 12.09 -31.87
N VAL A 178 17.37 13.15 -31.13
CA VAL A 178 17.83 14.42 -31.68
C VAL A 178 19.21 14.30 -32.33
N LYS A 179 20.09 13.41 -31.86
CA LYS A 179 21.42 13.17 -32.48
C LYS A 179 21.36 12.38 -33.80
N ILE A 180 20.25 11.67 -34.04
CA ILE A 180 20.07 10.84 -35.23
C ILE A 180 19.34 11.61 -36.36
N SER A 181 18.77 12.78 -36.06
CA SER A 181 18.11 13.68 -37.03
C SER A 181 19.07 14.78 -37.50
#